data_AF-A0A2R6S6L1-F1
#
_entry.id   AF-A0A2R6S6L1-F1
#
_cell.length_a   1.000
_cell.length_b   1.000
_cell.length_c   1.000
_cell.angle_alpha   90.00
_cell.angle_beta   90.00
_cell.angle_gamma   90.00
#
_symmetry.space_group_name_H-M   'P 1'
#
loop_
_entity.id
_entity.type
_entity.pdbx_description
1 polymer ?
#
loop_
_entity_poly.entity_id
_entity_poly.type
_entity_poly.pdbx_seq_one_letter_code
_entity_poly.pdbx_strand_id
1 'polypeptide(L)'
;MVLYPDVMRRAQAEIDAVVGRDRTPLFSDRDKLPYIEAIVKEVIRWRPVDPLGTVVIFNVWAMNRNPKYFPDAEEFRPERYLDDSGQLAEAIPDTHGHGHFAFGSGRRICPGRDFANQAFFINIATLLWAFDFEKALDNDGQPIIPSRTDCIDEGIMV
;
A
#
# COMPACT_ATOMS: atom_id res chain seq x y z
N MET A 1 10.24 30.18 6.25
CA MET A 1 10.20 30.96 7.51
C MET A 1 10.26 32.46 7.28
N VAL A 2 11.16 32.98 6.45
CA VAL A 2 11.23 34.44 6.15
C VAL A 2 9.88 35.00 5.65
N LEU A 3 9.15 34.25 4.82
CA LEU A 3 7.81 34.62 4.35
C LEU A 3 6.68 34.44 5.39
N TYR A 4 6.97 33.79 6.53
CA TYR A 4 5.99 33.43 7.57
C TYR A 4 6.54 33.75 8.97
N PRO A 5 6.75 35.04 9.30
CA PRO A 5 7.40 35.45 10.53
C PRO A 5 6.61 35.06 11.80
N ASP A 6 5.28 34.94 11.73
CA ASP A 6 4.47 34.51 12.88
C ASP A 6 4.68 33.02 13.21
N VAL A 7 4.80 32.16 12.18
CA VAL A 7 5.16 30.74 12.34
C VAL A 7 6.55 30.61 12.98
N MET A 8 7.50 31.42 12.50
CA MET A 8 8.85 31.45 13.05
C MET A 8 8.86 31.90 14.52
N ARG A 9 8.16 32.99 14.86
CA ARG A 9 8.08 33.49 16.23
C ARG A 9 7.44 32.49 17.18
N ARG A 10 6.39 31.78 16.74
CA ARG A 10 5.76 30.72 17.54
C ARG A 10 6.70 29.54 17.76
N ALA A 11 7.42 29.10 16.72
CA ALA A 11 8.42 28.04 16.83
C ALA A 11 9.54 28.41 17.81
N GLN A 12 10.03 29.65 17.75
CA GLN A 12 11.04 30.17 18.68
C GLN A 12 10.53 30.20 20.13
N ALA A 13 9.29 30.62 20.35
CA ALA A 13 8.69 30.62 21.69
C ALA A 13 8.56 29.21 22.28
N GLU A 14 8.21 28.20 21.46
CA GLU A 14 8.19 26.80 21.90
C GLU A 14 9.59 26.30 22.28
N ILE A 15 10.60 26.60 21.45
CA ILE A 15 12.00 26.24 21.72
C ILE A 15 12.50 26.92 23.00
N ASP A 16 12.29 28.23 23.15
CA ASP A 16 12.72 28.99 24.34
C ASP A 16 12.07 28.43 25.62
N ALA A 17 10.81 27.99 25.56
CA ALA A 17 10.11 27.43 26.72
C ALA A 17 10.60 26.03 27.12
N VAL A 18 11.04 25.21 26.18
CA VAL A 18 11.42 23.81 26.41
C VAL A 18 12.94 23.64 26.62
N VAL A 19 13.73 24.34 25.82
CA VAL A 19 15.19 24.20 25.76
C VAL A 19 15.87 25.28 26.57
N GLY A 20 15.27 26.47 26.67
CA GLY A 20 15.90 27.67 27.24
C GLY A 20 16.98 28.24 26.31
N ARG A 21 17.83 29.12 26.86
CA ARG A 21 18.89 29.81 26.10
C ARG A 21 20.31 29.37 26.44
N ASP A 22 20.46 28.47 27.42
CA ASP A 22 21.76 28.05 27.94
C ASP A 22 22.35 26.85 27.22
N ARG A 23 21.56 26.21 26.33
CA ARG A 23 21.98 25.05 25.54
C ARG A 23 21.26 25.00 24.19
N THR A 24 21.77 24.17 23.29
CA THR A 24 21.09 23.84 22.04
C THR A 24 20.05 22.72 22.21
N PRO A 25 19.04 22.61 21.31
CA PRO A 25 18.09 21.50 21.30
C PRO A 25 18.78 20.15 21.05
N LEU A 26 18.26 19.09 21.68
CA LEU A 26 18.71 17.69 21.51
C LEU A 26 17.56 16.80 21.02
N PHE A 27 17.87 15.60 20.52
CA PHE A 27 16.84 14.64 20.08
C PHE A 27 15.88 14.23 21.20
N SER A 28 16.35 14.23 22.46
CA SER A 28 15.53 13.96 23.64
C SER A 28 14.47 15.03 23.91
N ASP A 29 14.54 16.21 23.28
CA ASP A 29 13.54 17.27 23.40
C ASP A 29 12.36 17.09 22.42
N ARG A 30 12.46 16.19 21.43
CA ARG A 30 11.52 16.07 20.30
C ARG A 30 10.06 15.92 20.74
N ASP A 31 9.80 15.06 21.72
CA ASP A 31 8.43 14.81 22.22
C ASP A 31 7.81 16.04 22.91
N LYS A 32 8.65 17.03 23.27
CA LYS A 32 8.24 18.29 23.90
C LYS A 32 8.15 19.45 22.90
N LEU A 33 8.50 19.25 21.62
CA LEU A 33 8.49 20.26 20.56
C LEU A 33 7.46 19.93 19.45
N PRO A 34 6.16 19.80 19.79
CA PRO A 34 5.16 19.35 18.83
C PRO A 34 4.94 20.35 17.67
N TYR A 35 5.14 21.66 17.88
CA TYR A 35 5.00 22.63 16.80
C TYR A 35 6.18 22.58 15.82
N ILE A 36 7.40 22.31 16.29
CA ILE A 36 8.53 22.01 15.40
C ILE A 36 8.26 20.74 14.58
N GLU A 37 7.74 19.69 15.19
CA GLU A 37 7.37 18.46 14.46
C GLU A 37 6.29 18.74 13.39
N ALA A 38 5.31 19.59 13.70
CA ALA A 38 4.30 20.01 12.73
C ALA A 38 4.91 20.80 11.56
N ILE A 39 5.88 21.68 11.82
CA ILE A 39 6.62 22.41 10.78
C ILE A 39 7.39 21.45 9.87
N VAL A 40 8.09 20.47 10.45
CA VAL A 40 8.83 19.46 9.67
C VAL A 40 7.88 18.71 8.73
N LYS A 41 6.75 18.24 9.25
CA LYS A 41 5.72 17.57 8.44
C LYS A 41 5.17 18.47 7.33
N GLU A 42 4.92 19.74 7.62
CA GLU A 42 4.38 20.69 6.64
C GLU A 42 5.40 21.03 5.53
N VAL A 43 6.69 21.16 5.89
CA VAL A 43 7.76 21.36 4.90
C VAL A 43 7.85 20.17 3.96
N ILE A 44 7.86 18.94 4.49
CA ILE A 44 7.92 17.72 3.68
C ILE A 44 6.65 17.55 2.84
N ARG A 45 5.47 17.87 3.37
CA ARG A 45 4.20 17.85 2.63
C ARG A 45 4.20 18.84 1.47
N TRP A 46 4.70 20.06 1.70
CA TRP A 46 4.63 21.15 0.72
C TRP A 46 5.74 21.07 -0.33
N ARG A 47 6.93 20.62 0.07
CA ARG A 47 8.11 20.45 -0.78
C ARG A 47 8.71 19.07 -0.50
N PRO A 48 8.05 17.99 -0.97
CA PRO A 48 8.61 16.65 -0.85
C PRO A 48 10.01 16.63 -1.48
N VAL A 49 10.97 16.13 -0.72
CA VAL A 49 12.37 16.05 -1.12
C VAL A 49 12.55 14.80 -1.96
N ASP A 50 12.06 14.86 -3.19
CA ASP A 50 12.34 13.89 -4.23
C ASP A 50 13.06 14.61 -5.38
N PRO A 51 14.05 13.99 -6.05
CA PRO A 51 14.71 14.66 -7.16
C PRO A 51 13.70 14.94 -8.26
N LEU A 52 13.55 16.22 -8.63
CA LEU A 52 12.60 16.65 -9.65
C LEU A 52 12.82 15.87 -10.94
N GLY A 53 11.76 15.30 -11.50
CA GLY A 53 11.82 14.50 -12.73
C GLY A 53 12.22 13.04 -12.52
N THR A 54 12.36 12.57 -11.29
CA THR A 54 12.59 11.14 -11.01
C THR A 54 11.30 10.33 -11.14
N VAL A 55 11.41 9.16 -11.76
CA VAL A 55 10.33 8.17 -11.80
C VAL A 55 10.26 7.46 -10.45
N VAL A 56 9.10 7.51 -9.82
CA VAL A 56 8.81 6.72 -8.61
C VAL A 56 7.96 5.53 -9.03
N ILE A 57 8.46 4.32 -8.74
CA ILE A 57 7.78 3.06 -9.06
C ILE A 57 7.29 2.43 -7.77
N PHE A 58 5.99 2.15 -7.68
CA PHE A 58 5.44 1.36 -6.59
C PHE A 58 5.69 -0.11 -6.85
N ASN A 59 6.36 -0.80 -5.93
CA ASN A 59 6.51 -2.25 -6.01
C ASN A 59 5.23 -2.93 -5.49
N VAL A 60 4.19 -2.93 -6.34
CA VAL A 60 2.87 -3.51 -6.03
C VAL A 60 3.00 -4.98 -5.66
N TRP A 61 3.92 -5.72 -6.30
CA TRP A 61 4.18 -7.13 -5.98
C TRP A 61 4.65 -7.32 -4.54
N ALA A 62 5.61 -6.52 -4.08
CA ALA A 62 6.13 -6.59 -2.70
C ALA A 62 5.12 -6.08 -1.68
N MET A 63 4.34 -5.05 -2.02
CA MET A 63 3.28 -4.52 -1.16
C MET A 63 2.21 -5.58 -0.85
N ASN A 64 1.80 -6.35 -1.86
CA ASN A 64 0.86 -7.47 -1.69
C ASN A 64 1.51 -8.74 -1.10
N ARG A 65 2.79 -8.66 -0.68
CA ARG A 65 3.55 -9.72 0.00
C ARG A 65 4.12 -9.27 1.33
N ASN A 66 3.70 -8.10 1.83
CA ASN A 66 4.16 -7.60 3.11
C ASN A 66 3.71 -8.56 4.22
N PRO A 67 4.63 -9.20 4.98
CA PRO A 67 4.28 -10.22 5.97
C PRO A 67 3.42 -9.67 7.12
N LYS A 68 3.40 -8.35 7.32
CA LYS A 68 2.49 -7.70 8.28
C LYS A 68 1.02 -7.93 7.93
N TYR A 69 0.68 -7.96 6.64
CA TYR A 69 -0.70 -8.09 6.15
C TYR A 69 -0.95 -9.45 5.50
N PHE A 70 0.08 -10.04 4.89
CA PHE A 70 0.05 -11.29 4.16
C PHE A 70 1.18 -12.21 4.66
N PRO A 71 1.10 -12.77 5.88
CA PRO A 71 2.16 -13.60 6.47
C PRO A 71 2.44 -14.87 5.67
N ASP A 72 1.46 -15.31 4.89
CA ASP A 72 1.45 -16.49 4.03
C ASP A 72 1.09 -16.11 2.60
N ALA A 73 1.70 -15.03 2.08
CA ALA A 73 1.36 -14.46 0.77
C ALA A 73 1.52 -15.41 -0.42
N GLU A 74 2.31 -16.48 -0.25
CA GLU A 74 2.48 -17.52 -1.27
C GLU A 74 1.34 -18.55 -1.26
N GLU A 75 0.41 -18.50 -0.32
CA GLU A 75 -0.76 -19.38 -0.28
C GLU A 75 -2.01 -18.71 -0.88
N PHE A 76 -2.65 -19.39 -1.83
CA PHE A 76 -3.94 -18.97 -2.37
C PHE A 76 -5.05 -19.33 -1.37
N ARG A 77 -5.32 -18.42 -0.44
CA ARG A 77 -6.31 -18.58 0.63
C ARG A 77 -7.35 -17.45 0.58
N PRO A 78 -8.51 -17.64 -0.09
CA PRO A 78 -9.58 -16.63 -0.15
C PRO A 78 -10.12 -16.22 1.23
N GLU A 79 -10.09 -17.13 2.20
CA GLU A 79 -10.58 -16.93 3.58
C GLU A 79 -9.86 -15.78 4.30
N ARG A 80 -8.68 -15.35 3.82
CA ARG A 80 -8.00 -14.17 4.38
C ARG A 80 -8.79 -12.86 4.26
N TYR A 81 -9.79 -12.83 3.38
CA TYR A 81 -10.68 -11.68 3.19
C TYR A 81 -12.01 -11.85 3.93
N LEU A 82 -12.16 -12.88 4.75
CA LEU A 82 -13.35 -13.13 5.55
C LEU A 82 -13.07 -12.85 7.04
N ASP A 83 -14.10 -12.41 7.75
CA ASP A 83 -14.10 -12.32 9.21
C ASP A 83 -14.51 -13.66 9.85
N ASP A 84 -14.51 -13.72 11.19
CA ASP A 84 -14.85 -14.93 11.95
C ASP A 84 -16.30 -15.41 11.72
N SER A 85 -17.18 -14.55 11.16
CA SER A 85 -18.56 -14.90 10.81
C SER A 85 -18.70 -15.42 9.38
N GLY A 86 -17.61 -15.42 8.61
CA GLY A 86 -17.59 -15.79 7.19
C GLY A 86 -18.08 -14.68 6.26
N GLN A 87 -18.21 -13.45 6.74
CA GLN A 87 -18.54 -12.27 5.93
C GLN A 87 -17.26 -11.57 5.47
N LEU A 88 -17.36 -10.67 4.49
CA LEU A 88 -16.19 -9.89 4.06
C LEU A 88 -15.64 -9.06 5.23
N ALA A 89 -14.37 -9.26 5.53
CA ALA A 89 -13.66 -8.51 6.56
C ALA A 89 -13.46 -7.04 6.14
N GLU A 90 -13.21 -6.19 7.13
CA GLU A 90 -12.78 -4.81 6.85
C GLU A 90 -11.46 -4.82 6.06
N ALA A 91 -11.43 -4.04 4.99
CA ALA A 91 -10.25 -3.96 4.13
C ALA A 91 -9.04 -3.42 4.91
N ILE A 92 -7.85 -3.93 4.56
CA ILE A 92 -6.57 -3.42 5.09
C ILE A 92 -6.52 -1.88 4.90
N PRO A 93 -6.08 -1.12 5.92
CA PRO A 93 -5.96 0.34 5.81
C PRO A 93 -5.14 0.78 4.59
N ASP A 94 -5.49 1.94 4.04
CA ASP A 94 -4.84 2.55 2.86
C ASP A 94 -4.93 1.73 1.55
N THR A 95 -5.80 0.71 1.48
CA THR A 95 -6.09 -0.05 0.25
C THR A 95 -7.32 0.45 -0.51
N HIS A 96 -7.87 1.62 -0.14
CA HIS A 96 -9.08 2.18 -0.75
C HIS A 96 -10.30 1.24 -0.72
N GLY A 97 -10.38 0.38 0.29
CA GLY A 97 -11.49 -0.59 0.46
C GLY A 97 -11.33 -1.88 -0.35
N HIS A 98 -10.24 -2.05 -1.11
CA HIS A 98 -10.03 -3.25 -1.92
C HIS A 98 -9.39 -4.41 -1.14
N GLY A 99 -8.70 -4.14 -0.03
CA GLY A 99 -7.95 -5.16 0.71
C GLY A 99 -6.64 -5.58 0.03
N HIS A 100 -6.27 -4.96 -1.09
CA HIS A 100 -5.03 -5.20 -1.82
C HIS A 100 -4.57 -3.92 -2.56
N PHE A 101 -3.32 -3.87 -3.02
CA PHE A 101 -2.71 -2.66 -3.62
C PHE A 101 -2.68 -2.67 -5.16
N ALA A 102 -3.38 -3.63 -5.80
CA ALA A 102 -3.20 -3.90 -7.23
C ALA A 102 -3.71 -2.78 -8.17
N PHE A 103 -4.66 -1.96 -7.71
CA PHE A 103 -5.20 -0.86 -8.52
C PHE A 103 -4.44 0.47 -8.35
N GLY A 104 -3.30 0.46 -7.65
CA GLY A 104 -2.52 1.66 -7.32
C GLY A 104 -3.15 2.44 -6.16
N SER A 105 -2.82 3.73 -6.05
CA SER A 105 -3.26 4.57 -4.94
C SER A 105 -3.34 6.06 -5.32
N GLY A 106 -4.05 6.83 -4.50
CA GLY A 106 -4.14 8.29 -4.60
C GLY A 106 -4.89 8.79 -5.84
N ARG A 107 -4.54 10.00 -6.30
CA ARG A 107 -5.21 10.68 -7.43
C ARG A 107 -5.07 9.97 -8.78
N ARG A 108 -4.19 8.96 -8.87
CA ARG A 108 -3.90 8.19 -10.08
C ARG A 108 -4.31 6.71 -9.95
N ILE A 109 -5.11 6.39 -8.94
CA ILE A 109 -5.70 5.06 -8.79
C ILE A 109 -6.43 4.66 -10.07
N CYS A 110 -6.41 3.37 -10.41
CA CYS A 110 -7.01 2.83 -11.63
C CYS A 110 -8.48 3.31 -11.75
N PRO A 111 -8.83 4.02 -12.84
CA PRO A 111 -10.20 4.47 -13.05
C PRO A 111 -11.14 3.30 -13.38
N GLY A 112 -10.61 2.18 -13.89
CA GLY A 112 -11.38 0.99 -14.25
C GLY A 112 -11.59 -0.03 -13.12
N ARG A 113 -11.12 0.23 -11.89
CA ARG A 113 -11.14 -0.74 -10.79
C ARG A 113 -12.55 -1.27 -10.47
N ASP A 114 -13.56 -0.41 -10.50
CA ASP A 114 -14.93 -0.80 -10.16
C ASP A 114 -15.55 -1.68 -11.25
N PHE A 115 -15.28 -1.36 -12.52
CA PHE A 115 -15.65 -2.22 -13.66
C PHE A 115 -14.92 -3.57 -13.61
N ALA A 116 -13.61 -3.55 -13.38
CA ALA A 116 -12.79 -4.75 -13.31
C ALA A 116 -13.27 -5.69 -12.18
N ASN A 117 -13.56 -5.16 -10.99
CA ASN A 117 -14.06 -5.96 -9.88
C ASN A 117 -15.42 -6.61 -10.19
N GLN A 118 -16.35 -5.87 -10.79
CA GLN A 118 -17.64 -6.44 -11.21
C GLN A 118 -17.46 -7.50 -12.31
N ALA A 119 -16.56 -7.26 -13.26
CA ALA A 119 -16.25 -8.21 -14.32
C ALA A 119 -15.62 -9.49 -13.75
N PHE A 120 -14.65 -9.39 -12.84
CA PHE A 120 -14.06 -10.56 -12.18
C PHE A 120 -15.11 -11.34 -11.40
N PHE A 121 -15.92 -10.65 -10.60
CA PHE A 121 -16.98 -11.27 -9.83
C PHE A 121 -17.93 -12.10 -10.72
N ILE A 122 -18.50 -11.47 -11.76
CA ILE A 122 -19.50 -12.16 -12.59
C ILE A 122 -18.88 -13.29 -13.42
N ASN A 123 -17.66 -13.10 -13.95
CA ASN A 123 -17.01 -14.14 -14.74
C ASN A 123 -16.63 -15.35 -13.88
N ILE A 124 -16.03 -15.14 -12.70
CA ILE A 124 -15.67 -16.24 -11.79
C ILE A 124 -16.92 -16.98 -11.32
N ALA A 125 -17.94 -16.25 -10.88
CA ALA A 125 -19.19 -16.88 -10.42
C ALA A 125 -19.87 -17.69 -11.54
N THR A 126 -19.90 -17.17 -12.76
CA THR A 126 -20.49 -17.86 -13.92
C THR A 126 -19.71 -19.11 -14.30
N LEU A 127 -18.38 -19.03 -14.32
CA LEU A 127 -17.51 -20.17 -14.65
C LEU A 127 -17.67 -21.30 -13.63
N LEU A 128 -17.65 -20.98 -12.34
CA LEU A 128 -17.82 -21.97 -11.27
C LEU A 128 -19.24 -22.55 -11.18
N TRP A 129 -20.25 -21.80 -11.64
CA TRP A 129 -21.61 -22.32 -11.76
C TRP A 129 -21.77 -23.28 -12.94
N ALA A 130 -21.09 -23.02 -14.06
CA ALA A 130 -21.28 -23.74 -15.31
C ALA A 130 -20.37 -24.96 -15.47
N PHE A 131 -19.19 -24.99 -14.85
CA PHE A 131 -18.15 -25.99 -15.11
C PHE A 131 -17.46 -26.48 -13.84
N ASP A 132 -17.10 -27.76 -13.86
CA ASP A 132 -16.07 -28.33 -12.98
C ASP A 132 -14.72 -28.30 -13.69
N PHE A 133 -13.71 -27.74 -13.04
CA PHE A 133 -12.35 -27.63 -13.60
C PHE A 133 -11.46 -28.76 -13.10
N GLU A 134 -10.90 -29.53 -14.02
CA GLU A 134 -9.94 -30.60 -13.73
C GLU A 134 -8.60 -30.35 -14.40
N LYS A 135 -7.56 -31.03 -13.91
CA LYS A 135 -6.22 -30.96 -14.53
C LYS A 135 -6.25 -31.74 -15.83
N ALA A 136 -5.56 -31.23 -16.85
CA ALA A 136 -5.32 -31.99 -18.06
C ALA A 136 -4.54 -33.27 -17.75
N LEU A 137 -4.77 -34.34 -18.51
CA LEU A 137 -4.03 -35.58 -18.41
C LEU A 137 -2.96 -35.63 -19.51
N ASP A 138 -1.80 -36.19 -19.20
CA ASP A 138 -0.78 -36.52 -20.19
C ASP A 138 -1.13 -37.80 -20.98
N ASN A 139 -0.22 -38.23 -21.85
CA ASN A 139 -0.41 -39.43 -22.67
C ASN A 139 -0.50 -40.73 -21.86
N ASP A 140 -0.05 -40.72 -20.60
CA ASP A 140 -0.07 -41.86 -19.68
C ASP A 140 -1.27 -41.78 -18.70
N GLY A 141 -2.16 -40.80 -18.90
CA GLY A 141 -3.35 -40.58 -18.09
C GLY A 141 -3.06 -39.95 -16.71
N GLN A 142 -1.86 -39.41 -16.49
CA GLN A 142 -1.49 -38.76 -15.24
C GLN A 142 -1.83 -37.26 -15.27
N PRO A 143 -2.26 -36.65 -14.14
CA PRO A 143 -2.53 -35.23 -14.09
C PRO A 143 -1.28 -34.38 -14.32
N ILE A 144 -1.36 -33.46 -15.29
CA ILE A 144 -0.36 -32.43 -15.54
C ILE A 144 -0.50 -31.38 -14.45
N ILE A 145 0.53 -31.19 -13.62
CA ILE A 145 0.58 -30.17 -12.57
C ILE A 145 1.18 -28.88 -13.15
N PRO A 146 0.41 -27.78 -13.27
CA PRO A 146 0.97 -26.51 -13.70
C PRO A 146 2.01 -26.00 -12.69
N SER A 147 3.16 -25.55 -13.18
CA SER A 147 4.12 -24.86 -12.34
C SER A 147 3.54 -23.53 -11.87
N ARG A 148 3.79 -23.19 -10.60
CA ARG A 148 3.33 -21.93 -10.00
C ARG A 148 4.18 -20.73 -10.41
N THR A 149 5.38 -20.98 -10.91
CA THR A 149 6.40 -19.96 -11.20
C THR A 149 6.84 -19.96 -12.66
N ASP A 150 6.48 -20.97 -13.45
CA ASP A 150 6.80 -20.96 -14.87
C ASP A 150 5.97 -19.88 -15.54
N CYS A 151 6.65 -18.90 -16.12
CA CYS A 151 6.03 -17.84 -16.90
C CYS A 151 6.73 -17.72 -18.26
N ILE A 152 5.95 -17.36 -19.28
CA ILE A 152 6.49 -16.93 -20.57
C ILE A 152 6.70 -15.42 -20.45
N ASP A 153 7.94 -15.00 -20.24
CA ASP A 153 8.34 -13.60 -20.08
C ASP A 153 8.66 -12.97 -21.45
N GLU A 154 7.63 -12.85 -22.30
CA GLU A 154 7.75 -12.20 -23.62
C GLU A 154 7.31 -10.72 -23.59
N GLY A 155 7.11 -10.12 -22.40
CA GLY A 155 6.62 -8.75 -22.30
C GLY A 155 6.88 -8.06 -20.97
N ILE A 156 6.92 -6.72 -21.00
CA ILE A 156 7.00 -5.89 -19.79
C ILE A 156 5.61 -5.84 -19.14
N MET A 157 5.46 -6.51 -18.00
CA MET A 157 4.37 -6.24 -17.06
C MET A 157 4.75 -4.97 -16.29
N VAL A 158 4.10 -3.83 -16.62
CA VAL A 158 4.28 -2.54 -15.94
C VAL A 158 3.45 -2.48 -14.67
#